data_AF-A0A256Z8K5-F1
#
_entry.id   AF-A0A256Z8K5-F1
#
_cell.length_a   1.000
_cell.length_b   1.000
_cell.length_c   1.000
_cell.angle_alpha   90.00
_cell.angle_beta   90.00
_cell.angle_gamma   90.00
#
_symmetry.space_group_name_H-M   'P 1'
#
loop_
_entity.id
_entity.type
_entity.pdbx_description
1 polymer ?
#
loop_
_entity_poly.entity_id
_entity_poly.type
_entity_poly.pdbx_seq_one_letter_code
_entity_poly.pdbx_strand_id
1 'polypeptide(L)'
;MWTATAPGRSRDRTYPTSTSSRGGTPHTSTSVSPVVVTLKGASVTAELDASDSYDPDDDVNGDGKITPPEIDNLSYRWDTDPYYDSDDDGVVDNDVDLEGKVVRAVFTEPGEHLVILNVTDPRGAWDRVEVIVIVNRPPVAEASGPERAIVGQTLNFTAENSFDPDRDTLTYTWDFGDGGVGEGKEVSHTYQTSGVFTVTLTVSDGVASSTFYLDVEVFPLPGIVITQPSPYSEVSGEVYITGRVDVPSDFHVERVEVSIDGSAYTEASPSRGSFRSFTYRWDTTQVSDGLHTVRVRALVEGIWTTTEFQVNVKNVRGGGGGIYLEPIYVVLIVAILIMLAVIGVLRRKRPFPETFEVPGQPQPPAAPPQPPSPGAPHTTEMKERVNLRVHCPRCRKYFDYEGEGPYPIRVRCPHCGARGIIEREGEELEEKAGVLVVCPACEELFYVKEQKPFMTCPHCGARGKVPLDVLEELEKIKEEREDKMTLRCPRCGEKFELPRGHRGATVCPHCGARGYI
;
A
#
# COMPACT_ATOMS: atom_id res chain seq x y z
N MET A 1 23.60 35.61 -1.12
CA MET A 1 23.13 37.00 -1.28
C MET A 1 22.68 37.12 -2.72
N TRP A 2 21.37 37.18 -2.95
CA TRP A 2 20.78 37.32 -4.27
C TRP A 2 19.71 38.42 -4.17
N THR A 3 19.78 39.38 -5.09
CA THR A 3 18.87 40.53 -5.21
C THR A 3 17.72 40.14 -6.13
N ALA A 4 16.47 40.26 -5.65
CA ALA A 4 15.28 40.20 -6.48
C ALA A 4 14.97 41.60 -7.02
N THR A 5 14.84 41.74 -8.33
CA THR A 5 14.58 43.02 -9.00
C THR A 5 13.22 42.96 -9.69
N ALA A 6 12.30 43.89 -9.36
CA ALA A 6 11.03 44.01 -10.06
C ALA A 6 11.22 44.71 -11.43
N PRO A 7 10.61 44.24 -12.54
CA PRO A 7 10.76 44.88 -13.83
C PRO A 7 9.82 46.10 -13.97
N GLY A 8 10.39 47.23 -14.42
CA GLY A 8 9.63 48.39 -14.87
C GLY A 8 8.72 48.08 -16.06
N ARG A 9 7.54 48.70 -16.12
CA ARG A 9 6.52 48.47 -17.17
C ARG A 9 7.03 48.83 -18.57
N SER A 10 6.70 47.99 -19.56
CA SER A 10 7.02 48.21 -20.98
C SER A 10 6.14 49.27 -21.64
N ARG A 11 6.79 50.19 -22.36
CA ARG A 11 6.23 51.20 -23.27
C ARG A 11 5.28 50.61 -24.31
N ASP A 12 4.01 51.05 -24.31
CA ASP A 12 3.25 51.31 -25.54
C ASP A 12 1.86 51.90 -25.24
N ARG A 13 1.68 53.20 -25.52
CA ARG A 13 0.48 53.80 -26.17
C ARG A 13 0.51 55.34 -26.11
N THR A 14 0.79 55.94 -27.25
CA THR A 14 0.48 57.34 -27.56
C THR A 14 -1.02 57.55 -27.73
N TYR A 15 -1.65 58.53 -27.06
CA TYR A 15 -2.86 59.22 -27.55
C TYR A 15 -2.93 60.69 -27.05
N PRO A 16 -3.63 61.58 -27.80
CA PRO A 16 -3.37 63.02 -27.84
C PRO A 16 -4.16 63.85 -26.83
N THR A 17 -3.66 65.07 -26.64
CA THR A 17 -4.23 66.21 -25.91
C THR A 17 -5.73 66.43 -26.11
N SER A 18 -6.50 66.57 -25.02
CA SER A 18 -7.60 67.54 -24.92
C SER A 18 -8.03 67.78 -23.46
N THR A 19 -8.71 68.90 -23.26
CA THR A 19 -8.87 69.76 -22.08
C THR A 19 -9.94 69.36 -21.06
N SER A 20 -9.66 69.63 -19.78
CA SER A 20 -10.54 70.05 -18.66
C SER A 20 -11.86 69.30 -18.37
N SER A 21 -11.99 68.73 -17.17
CA SER A 21 -12.96 69.16 -16.13
C SER A 21 -12.93 68.23 -14.90
N ARG A 22 -13.23 68.81 -13.73
CA ARG A 22 -13.33 68.17 -12.41
C ARG A 22 -14.22 66.92 -12.41
N GLY A 23 -13.72 65.84 -11.81
CA GLY A 23 -14.51 64.70 -11.37
C GLY A 23 -13.59 63.55 -10.98
N GLY A 24 -13.63 63.15 -9.71
CA GLY A 24 -12.89 61.98 -9.23
C GLY A 24 -13.26 60.74 -10.04
N THR A 25 -12.25 60.09 -10.60
CA THR A 25 -12.37 58.77 -11.23
C THR A 25 -11.52 57.78 -10.42
N PRO A 26 -12.01 56.57 -10.14
CA PRO A 26 -11.21 55.54 -9.48
C PRO A 26 -10.08 55.16 -10.42
N HIS A 27 -8.83 55.20 -9.94
CA HIS A 27 -7.70 54.68 -10.71
C HIS A 27 -7.92 53.18 -10.91
N THR A 28 -8.09 52.80 -12.17
CA THR A 28 -8.21 51.42 -12.61
C THR A 28 -6.94 50.66 -12.21
N SER A 29 -7.10 49.66 -11.35
CA SER A 29 -6.06 48.71 -10.96
C SER A 29 -5.59 47.94 -12.19
N THR A 30 -4.50 48.38 -12.80
CA THR A 30 -3.88 47.66 -13.90
C THR A 30 -3.13 46.48 -13.28
N SER A 31 -3.72 45.29 -13.29
CA SER A 31 -3.12 44.01 -12.88
C SER A 31 -1.71 43.86 -13.47
N VAL A 32 -0.67 44.04 -12.65
CA VAL A 32 0.71 43.64 -13.00
C VAL A 32 0.80 42.15 -12.68
N SER A 33 1.27 41.33 -13.62
CA SER A 33 1.57 39.92 -13.29
C SER A 33 2.67 39.87 -12.23
N PRO A 34 2.54 39.04 -11.19
CA PRO A 34 3.54 38.97 -10.12
C PRO A 34 4.91 38.58 -10.68
N VAL A 35 5.97 39.13 -10.08
CA VAL A 35 7.36 38.78 -10.39
C VAL A 35 7.67 37.47 -9.67
N VAL A 36 7.92 36.40 -10.43
CA VAL A 36 8.29 35.12 -9.84
C VAL A 36 9.80 35.09 -9.61
N VAL A 37 10.23 34.95 -8.35
CA VAL A 37 11.63 34.83 -7.95
C VAL A 37 11.84 33.43 -7.38
N THR A 38 12.49 32.58 -8.15
CA THR A 38 12.82 31.21 -7.71
C THR A 38 14.11 31.22 -6.90
N LEU A 39 14.03 30.94 -5.60
CA LEU A 39 15.19 30.87 -4.70
C LEU A 39 15.28 29.45 -4.10
N LYS A 40 16.21 28.64 -4.59
CA LYS A 40 16.28 27.23 -4.15
C LYS A 40 17.13 27.05 -2.89
N GLY A 41 16.52 26.56 -1.81
CA GLY A 41 17.17 26.19 -0.57
C GLY A 41 16.19 25.73 0.51
N ALA A 42 16.67 24.98 1.50
CA ALA A 42 15.88 24.53 2.65
C ALA A 42 15.41 25.70 3.56
N SER A 43 16.07 26.84 3.45
CA SER A 43 15.65 28.13 4.00
C SER A 43 16.15 29.21 3.05
N VAL A 44 15.32 30.20 2.77
CA VAL A 44 15.65 31.26 1.82
C VAL A 44 15.75 32.59 2.58
N THR A 45 16.91 33.25 2.48
CA THR A 45 17.03 34.66 2.87
C THR A 45 17.01 35.52 1.61
N ALA A 46 15.96 36.31 1.46
CA ALA A 46 15.80 37.23 0.34
C ALA A 46 16.18 38.65 0.77
N GLU A 47 16.96 39.34 -0.06
CA GLU A 47 17.12 40.79 0.02
C GLU A 47 16.14 41.40 -0.99
N LEU A 48 15.15 42.12 -0.47
CA LEU A 48 14.08 42.74 -1.26
C LEU A 48 14.43 44.22 -1.44
N ASP A 49 14.58 44.66 -2.68
CA ASP A 49 14.99 46.02 -3.02
C ASP A 49 13.96 46.68 -3.95
N ALA A 50 13.41 47.81 -3.51
CA ALA A 50 12.47 48.62 -4.27
C ALA A 50 13.17 49.70 -5.14
N SER A 51 14.48 49.59 -5.38
CA SER A 51 15.27 50.56 -6.16
C SER A 51 14.78 50.81 -7.58
N ASP A 52 14.13 49.81 -8.20
CA ASP A 52 13.82 49.79 -9.64
C ASP A 52 12.35 50.09 -9.94
N SER A 53 11.54 50.44 -8.93
CA SER A 53 10.10 50.75 -9.11
C SER A 53 9.83 52.16 -9.65
N TYR A 54 10.85 52.89 -10.12
CA TYR A 54 10.72 54.30 -10.51
C TYR A 54 11.25 54.54 -11.94
N ASP A 55 10.35 54.90 -12.85
CA ASP A 55 10.67 55.43 -14.18
C ASP A 55 10.69 56.98 -14.09
N PRO A 56 11.85 57.64 -14.20
CA PRO A 56 11.94 59.10 -14.16
C PRO A 56 11.34 59.80 -15.39
N ASP A 57 10.96 59.07 -16.46
CA ASP A 57 10.46 59.66 -17.72
C ASP A 57 8.96 60.02 -17.68
N ASP A 58 8.20 59.63 -16.65
CA ASP A 58 6.74 59.84 -16.58
C ASP A 58 6.31 61.24 -16.06
N ASP A 59 7.25 62.12 -15.72
CA ASP A 59 6.97 63.41 -15.05
C ASP A 59 7.22 64.65 -15.95
N VAL A 60 6.86 64.57 -17.23
CA VAL A 60 6.79 65.78 -18.08
C VAL A 60 5.47 66.51 -17.80
N ASN A 61 5.46 67.33 -16.74
CA ASN A 61 4.46 68.38 -16.62
C ASN A 61 4.56 69.30 -17.85
N GLY A 62 3.43 69.57 -18.50
CA GLY A 62 3.31 70.32 -19.75
C GLY A 62 3.75 71.80 -19.71
N ASP A 63 4.56 72.20 -18.73
CA ASP A 63 5.11 73.54 -18.53
C ASP A 63 6.66 73.59 -18.53
N GLY A 64 7.34 72.45 -18.75
CA GLY A 64 8.80 72.43 -18.98
C GLY A 64 9.64 72.91 -17.79
N LYS A 65 9.09 72.90 -16.57
CA LYS A 65 9.83 73.15 -15.33
C LYS A 65 9.93 71.85 -14.54
N ILE A 66 11.16 71.37 -14.39
CA ILE A 66 11.52 70.36 -13.39
C ILE A 66 11.56 71.08 -12.04
N THR A 67 10.42 71.24 -11.39
CA THR A 67 10.46 71.23 -9.92
C THR A 67 10.71 69.79 -9.54
N PRO A 68 11.81 69.43 -8.86
CA PRO A 68 11.94 68.09 -8.32
C PRO A 68 10.68 67.88 -7.46
N PRO A 69 9.82 66.91 -7.78
CA PRO A 69 8.78 66.56 -6.83
C PRO A 69 9.48 66.17 -5.52
N GLU A 70 8.77 66.22 -4.40
CA GLU A 70 9.22 65.62 -3.14
C GLU A 70 9.26 64.07 -3.28
N ILE A 71 9.97 63.54 -4.29
CA ILE A 71 10.07 62.11 -4.62
C ILE A 71 11.06 61.39 -3.69
N ASP A 72 11.83 62.13 -2.89
CA ASP A 72 12.82 61.55 -1.98
C ASP A 72 12.20 60.97 -0.68
N ASN A 73 10.87 61.05 -0.52
CA ASN A 73 10.18 60.61 0.69
C ASN A 73 9.04 59.61 0.40
N LEU A 74 9.32 58.61 -0.44
CA LEU A 74 8.43 57.45 -0.62
C LEU A 74 8.45 56.56 0.63
N SER A 75 7.28 56.07 1.06
CA SER A 75 7.18 55.04 2.09
C SER A 75 7.03 53.66 1.44
N TYR A 76 7.82 52.71 1.91
CA TYR A 76 7.82 51.31 1.45
C TYR A 76 7.33 50.42 2.59
N ARG A 77 6.24 49.70 2.35
CA ARG A 77 5.61 48.77 3.30
C ARG A 77 5.56 47.39 2.64
N TRP A 78 6.20 46.41 3.26
CA TRP A 78 6.27 45.03 2.79
C TRP A 78 5.41 44.15 3.70
N ASP A 79 4.68 43.27 3.06
CA ASP A 79 3.82 42.24 3.60
C ASP A 79 4.31 40.91 2.99
N THR A 80 4.81 40.00 3.82
CA THR A 80 5.52 38.79 3.45
C THR A 80 4.67 37.53 3.62
N ASP A 81 3.52 37.65 4.26
CA ASP A 81 2.53 36.61 4.51
C ASP A 81 1.09 37.15 4.47
N PRO A 82 0.61 37.67 3.32
CA PRO A 82 -0.64 38.45 3.16
C PRO A 82 -1.95 37.68 3.42
N TYR A 83 -1.84 36.42 3.83
CA TYR A 83 -2.95 35.55 4.19
C TYR A 83 -3.02 35.28 5.70
N TYR A 84 -2.05 35.78 6.46
CA TYR A 84 -1.98 35.74 7.90
C TYR A 84 -2.15 37.14 8.47
N ASP A 85 -2.65 37.18 9.70
CA ASP A 85 -2.82 38.38 10.50
C ASP A 85 -1.61 38.45 11.44
N SER A 86 -0.55 39.10 10.96
CA SER A 86 0.80 39.08 11.55
C SER A 86 0.87 39.94 12.81
N ASP A 87 0.00 40.94 12.91
CA ASP A 87 -0.13 41.84 14.06
C ASP A 87 -1.20 41.43 15.10
N ASP A 88 -1.94 40.32 14.85
CA ASP A 88 -2.93 39.68 15.72
C ASP A 88 -4.09 40.62 16.09
N ASP A 89 -4.47 41.53 15.18
CA ASP A 89 -5.56 42.49 15.38
C ASP A 89 -6.96 41.91 15.10
N GLY A 90 -7.01 40.69 14.57
CA GLY A 90 -8.20 39.93 14.23
C GLY A 90 -8.69 40.17 12.80
N VAL A 91 -7.91 40.84 11.96
CA VAL A 91 -8.21 41.16 10.57
C VAL A 91 -7.07 40.64 9.70
N VAL A 92 -7.39 39.76 8.74
CA VAL A 92 -6.50 39.49 7.61
C VAL A 92 -6.62 40.68 6.66
N ASP A 93 -5.89 41.75 6.96
CA ASP A 93 -5.62 42.84 6.04
C ASP A 93 -4.13 42.83 5.66
N ASN A 94 -3.78 43.51 4.57
CA ASN A 94 -2.39 43.61 4.11
C ASN A 94 -1.60 44.45 5.12
N ASP A 95 -1.25 43.86 6.26
CA ASP A 95 -0.51 44.48 7.33
C ASP A 95 0.95 44.72 6.89
N VAL A 96 1.78 45.21 7.81
CA VAL A 96 3.15 45.62 7.46
C VAL A 96 4.15 44.90 8.33
N ASP A 97 4.76 43.87 7.75
CA ASP A 97 5.83 43.11 8.40
C ASP A 97 7.14 43.88 8.44
N LEU A 98 7.48 44.54 7.33
CA LEU A 98 8.76 45.20 7.16
C LEU A 98 8.59 46.57 6.50
N GLU A 99 9.35 47.56 6.99
CA GLU A 99 9.39 48.90 6.42
C GLU A 99 10.80 49.21 5.91
N GLY A 100 10.87 49.94 4.80
CA GLY A 100 12.12 50.44 4.22
C GLY A 100 12.33 50.05 2.76
N LYS A 101 13.19 50.82 2.08
CA LYS A 101 13.47 50.63 0.66
C LYS A 101 14.16 49.30 0.35
N VAL A 102 15.01 48.83 1.28
CA VAL A 102 15.69 47.54 1.22
C VAL A 102 15.45 46.81 2.53
N VAL A 103 14.90 45.60 2.46
CA VAL A 103 14.60 44.77 3.64
C VAL A 103 15.14 43.36 3.45
N ARG A 104 15.27 42.61 4.56
CA ARG A 104 15.69 41.21 4.56
C ARG A 104 14.61 40.36 5.22
N ALA A 105 14.11 39.38 4.48
CA ALA A 105 13.13 38.41 4.94
C ALA A 105 13.72 37.00 4.92
N VAL A 106 13.26 36.15 5.85
CA VAL A 106 13.69 34.75 5.96
C VAL A 106 12.46 33.86 5.85
N PHE A 107 12.42 33.00 4.83
CA PHE A 107 11.37 32.04 4.59
C PHE A 107 11.88 30.64 4.96
N THR A 108 11.20 30.00 5.91
CA THR A 108 11.58 28.68 6.43
C THR A 108 10.60 27.58 6.08
N GLU A 109 9.36 27.92 5.73
CA GLU A 109 8.36 26.93 5.34
C GLU A 109 8.48 26.62 3.84
N PRO A 110 8.50 25.34 3.42
CA PRO A 110 8.51 24.98 2.01
C PRO A 110 7.24 25.42 1.29
N GLY A 111 7.37 25.83 0.03
CA GLY A 111 6.25 26.24 -0.82
C GLY A 111 6.39 27.64 -1.38
N GLU A 112 5.30 28.16 -1.92
CA GLU A 112 5.22 29.47 -2.54
C GLU A 112 4.76 30.50 -1.51
N HIS A 113 5.57 31.55 -1.33
CA HIS A 113 5.30 32.69 -0.44
C HIS A 113 5.00 33.91 -1.30
N LEU A 114 3.81 34.48 -1.14
CA LEU A 114 3.45 35.74 -1.79
C LEU A 114 3.95 36.89 -0.93
N VAL A 115 4.72 37.79 -1.51
CA VAL A 115 5.20 39.02 -0.88
C VAL A 115 4.59 40.20 -1.62
N ILE A 116 3.94 41.09 -0.90
CA ILE A 116 3.34 42.32 -1.40
C ILE A 116 4.20 43.51 -0.95
N LEU A 117 4.55 44.37 -1.90
CA LEU A 117 5.12 45.68 -1.63
C LEU A 117 4.09 46.76 -1.95
N ASN A 118 3.80 47.62 -0.98
CA ASN A 118 3.06 48.86 -1.17
C ASN A 118 4.02 50.05 -1.10
N VAL A 119 4.01 50.90 -2.12
CA VAL A 119 4.81 52.13 -2.20
C VAL A 119 3.85 53.31 -2.19
N THR A 120 4.04 54.28 -1.29
CA THR A 120 3.18 55.48 -1.21
C THR A 120 4.02 56.75 -1.27
N ASP A 121 3.56 57.74 -2.05
CA ASP A 121 4.17 59.06 -2.14
C ASP A 121 3.67 60.01 -1.02
N PRO A 122 4.35 61.13 -0.75
CA PRO A 122 3.92 62.08 0.27
C PRO A 122 2.54 62.72 0.04
N ARG A 123 2.01 62.62 -1.19
CA ARG A 123 0.69 63.13 -1.58
C ARG A 123 -0.41 62.07 -1.41
N GLY A 124 -0.05 60.87 -0.96
CA GLY A 124 -0.95 59.75 -0.71
C GLY A 124 -1.27 58.90 -1.95
N ALA A 125 -0.59 59.11 -3.07
CA ALA A 125 -0.68 58.21 -4.22
C ALA A 125 0.11 56.94 -3.91
N TRP A 126 -0.42 55.76 -4.25
CA TRP A 126 0.22 54.48 -3.97
C TRP A 126 0.23 53.54 -5.17
N ASP A 127 1.19 52.63 -5.19
CA ASP A 127 1.29 51.52 -6.13
C ASP A 127 1.66 50.22 -5.39
N ARG A 128 1.38 49.08 -6.02
CA ARG A 128 1.56 47.74 -5.45
C ARG A 128 2.31 46.82 -6.40
N VAL A 129 3.27 46.07 -5.84
CA VAL A 129 4.01 45.01 -6.53
C VAL A 129 3.84 43.70 -5.77
N GLU A 130 3.71 42.60 -6.51
CA GLU A 130 3.65 41.24 -5.97
C GLU A 130 4.86 40.44 -6.43
N VAL A 131 5.47 39.72 -5.49
CA VAL A 131 6.61 38.85 -5.70
C VAL A 131 6.28 37.47 -5.14
N ILE A 132 6.56 36.40 -5.90
CA ILE A 132 6.46 35.03 -5.37
C ILE A 132 7.86 34.53 -5.06
N VAL A 133 8.09 34.14 -3.80
CA VAL A 133 9.29 33.47 -3.33
C VAL A 133 9.01 31.98 -3.18
N ILE A 134 9.76 31.13 -3.87
CA ILE A 134 9.60 29.66 -3.77
C ILE A 134 10.66 29.12 -2.83
N VAL A 135 10.27 28.41 -1.77
CA VAL A 135 11.14 27.63 -0.89
C VAL A 135 11.00 26.15 -1.25
N ASN A 136 12.14 25.46 -1.40
CA ASN A 136 12.19 24.10 -1.96
C ASN A 136 11.36 23.10 -1.15
N ARG A 137 10.37 22.46 -1.77
CA ARG A 137 9.64 21.33 -1.20
C ARG A 137 10.43 20.05 -1.47
N PRO A 138 10.67 19.20 -0.46
CA PRO A 138 11.42 17.97 -0.68
C PRO A 138 10.66 17.05 -1.65
N PRO A 139 11.38 16.21 -2.43
CA PRO A 139 10.75 15.27 -3.31
C PRO A 139 10.01 14.19 -2.52
N VAL A 140 9.09 13.48 -3.15
CA VAL A 140 8.41 12.30 -2.61
C VAL A 140 8.97 11.05 -3.25
N ALA A 141 9.65 10.21 -2.46
CA ALA A 141 10.12 8.91 -2.87
C ALA A 141 9.01 7.86 -2.76
N GLU A 142 8.74 7.15 -3.84
CA GLU A 142 7.80 6.03 -3.89
C GLU A 142 8.37 4.91 -4.74
N ALA A 143 8.72 3.80 -4.09
CA ALA A 143 9.25 2.60 -4.74
C ALA A 143 8.17 1.54 -4.92
N SER A 144 8.31 0.74 -5.99
CA SER A 144 7.51 -0.46 -6.23
C SER A 144 8.40 -1.60 -6.71
N GLY A 145 8.09 -2.82 -6.29
CA GLY A 145 8.81 -4.03 -6.67
C GLY A 145 8.22 -5.29 -6.03
N PRO A 146 8.75 -6.49 -6.35
CA PRO A 146 8.35 -7.74 -5.73
C PRO A 146 8.69 -7.77 -4.24
N GLU A 147 7.74 -8.18 -3.39
CA GLU A 147 7.93 -8.34 -1.93
C GLU A 147 8.51 -9.71 -1.55
N ARG A 148 8.49 -10.68 -2.47
CA ARG A 148 8.92 -12.06 -2.23
C ARG A 148 9.67 -12.60 -3.43
N ALA A 149 10.71 -13.39 -3.18
CA ALA A 149 11.57 -13.94 -4.23
C ALA A 149 12.21 -15.26 -3.81
N ILE A 150 12.83 -15.96 -4.77
CA ILE A 150 13.71 -17.10 -4.52
C ILE A 150 15.17 -16.67 -4.73
N VAL A 151 16.10 -17.23 -3.97
CA VAL A 151 17.54 -17.03 -4.19
C VAL A 151 17.90 -17.24 -5.67
N GLY A 152 18.60 -16.27 -6.25
CA GLY A 152 19.01 -16.27 -7.65
C GLY A 152 17.99 -15.70 -8.64
N GLN A 153 16.77 -15.35 -8.20
CA GLN A 153 15.77 -14.68 -9.02
C GLN A 153 16.13 -13.22 -9.28
N THR A 154 16.03 -12.77 -10.53
CA THR A 154 16.17 -11.35 -10.89
C THR A 154 14.86 -10.62 -10.63
N LEU A 155 14.92 -9.61 -9.76
CA LEU A 155 13.81 -8.74 -9.41
C LEU A 155 14.01 -7.37 -10.05
N ASN A 156 12.91 -6.76 -10.50
CA ASN A 156 12.92 -5.41 -11.04
C ASN A 156 12.19 -4.48 -10.07
N PHE A 157 12.80 -3.33 -9.78
CA PHE A 157 12.25 -2.28 -8.94
C PHE A 157 12.11 -1.00 -9.75
N THR A 158 11.13 -0.18 -9.39
CA THR A 158 10.85 1.10 -10.05
C THR A 158 10.50 2.19 -9.06
N ALA A 159 10.92 3.41 -9.37
CA ALA A 159 10.57 4.65 -8.69
C ALA A 159 9.57 5.48 -9.52
N GLU A 160 8.78 4.86 -10.40
CA GLU A 160 7.93 5.57 -11.37
C GLU A 160 6.99 6.59 -10.74
N ASN A 161 6.46 6.29 -9.55
CA ASN A 161 5.53 7.13 -8.80
C ASN A 161 6.22 8.22 -7.97
N SER A 162 7.55 8.24 -7.91
CA SER A 162 8.27 9.32 -7.22
C SER A 162 8.10 10.63 -7.99
N PHE A 163 7.92 11.73 -7.26
CA PHE A 163 7.69 13.03 -7.87
C PHE A 163 8.22 14.16 -7.00
N ASP A 164 8.43 15.31 -7.63
CA ASP A 164 8.80 16.54 -6.96
C ASP A 164 7.65 17.55 -7.03
N PRO A 165 7.19 18.13 -5.91
CA PRO A 165 6.12 19.13 -5.93
C PRO A 165 6.46 20.38 -6.75
N ASP A 166 7.75 20.75 -6.82
CA ASP A 166 8.27 21.88 -7.57
C ASP A 166 8.64 21.51 -9.03
N ARG A 167 8.44 20.24 -9.40
CA ARG A 167 8.75 19.64 -10.72
C ARG A 167 10.24 19.68 -11.07
N ASP A 168 11.09 19.58 -10.06
CA ASP A 168 12.52 19.50 -10.27
C ASP A 168 12.97 18.16 -10.85
N THR A 169 14.17 18.17 -11.45
CA THR A 169 14.77 16.96 -12.00
C THR A 169 15.27 16.07 -10.86
N LEU A 170 14.80 14.83 -10.84
CA LEU A 170 15.10 13.87 -9.78
C LEU A 170 16.25 12.93 -10.12
N THR A 171 17.02 12.58 -9.09
CA THR A 171 18.01 11.50 -9.10
C THR A 171 17.58 10.40 -8.12
N TYR A 172 17.96 9.15 -8.42
CA TYR A 172 17.47 7.95 -7.73
C TYR A 172 18.65 7.05 -7.38
N THR A 173 18.73 6.67 -6.10
CA THR A 173 19.74 5.73 -5.60
C THR A 173 19.05 4.64 -4.78
N TRP A 174 19.54 3.42 -4.91
CA TRP A 174 18.97 2.23 -4.30
C TRP A 174 20.04 1.51 -3.47
N ASP A 175 19.66 1.06 -2.27
CA ASP A 175 20.39 0.09 -1.46
C ASP A 175 19.47 -1.11 -1.25
N PHE A 176 19.92 -2.30 -1.62
CA PHE A 176 19.11 -3.52 -1.53
C PHE A 176 19.21 -4.23 -0.18
N GLY A 177 19.98 -3.71 0.78
CA GLY A 177 20.09 -4.27 2.13
C GLY A 177 20.98 -5.51 2.25
N ASP A 178 21.52 -6.02 1.14
CA ASP A 178 22.53 -7.10 1.07
C ASP A 178 23.94 -6.57 0.71
N GLY A 179 24.10 -5.25 0.65
CA GLY A 179 25.32 -4.56 0.20
C GLY A 179 25.33 -4.25 -1.31
N GLY A 180 24.34 -4.72 -2.07
CA GLY A 180 24.10 -4.29 -3.44
C GLY A 180 23.53 -2.87 -3.52
N VAL A 181 23.92 -2.13 -4.55
CA VAL A 181 23.42 -0.77 -4.83
C VAL A 181 23.00 -0.63 -6.29
N GLY A 182 22.12 0.34 -6.56
CA GLY A 182 21.66 0.67 -7.90
C GLY A 182 21.40 2.16 -8.09
N GLU A 183 21.37 2.61 -9.34
CA GLU A 183 21.07 4.00 -9.71
C GLU A 183 20.07 4.04 -10.87
N GLY A 184 19.20 5.05 -10.86
CA GLY A 184 18.19 5.26 -11.90
C GLY A 184 16.77 4.91 -11.47
N LYS A 185 15.81 5.31 -12.32
CA LYS A 185 14.37 5.20 -12.03
C LYS A 185 13.88 3.75 -12.05
N GLU A 186 14.49 2.90 -12.87
CA GLU A 186 14.26 1.45 -12.93
C GLU A 186 15.57 0.72 -12.72
N VAL A 187 15.58 -0.28 -11.85
CA VAL A 187 16.76 -1.07 -11.52
C VAL A 187 16.40 -2.55 -11.38
N SER A 188 17.39 -3.44 -11.55
CA SER A 188 17.23 -4.85 -11.28
C SER A 188 18.27 -5.35 -10.28
N HIS A 189 17.89 -6.32 -9.46
CA HIS A 189 18.75 -6.91 -8.44
C HIS A 189 18.52 -8.41 -8.27
N THR A 190 19.51 -9.13 -7.75
CA THR A 190 19.42 -10.57 -7.49
C THR A 190 20.10 -10.93 -6.18
N TYR A 191 19.29 -11.38 -5.23
CA TYR A 191 19.76 -11.85 -3.93
C TYR A 191 20.39 -13.24 -4.02
N GLN A 192 21.59 -13.38 -3.45
CA GLN A 192 22.35 -14.65 -3.42
C GLN A 192 22.10 -15.48 -2.17
N THR A 193 21.44 -14.91 -1.16
CA THR A 193 21.14 -15.57 0.11
C THR A 193 19.68 -15.37 0.48
N SER A 194 19.11 -16.33 1.21
CA SER A 194 17.76 -16.23 1.74
C SER A 194 17.72 -15.38 3.00
N GLY A 195 16.67 -14.61 3.18
CA GLY A 195 16.52 -13.68 4.30
C GLY A 195 15.48 -12.61 3.98
N VAL A 196 15.26 -11.69 4.93
CA VAL A 196 14.48 -10.48 4.69
C VAL A 196 15.46 -9.33 4.48
N PHE A 197 15.32 -8.63 3.36
CA PHE A 197 16.17 -7.50 2.99
C PHE A 197 15.35 -6.23 2.86
N THR A 198 15.78 -5.16 3.50
CA THR A 198 15.13 -3.85 3.41
C THR A 198 15.74 -3.06 2.26
N VAL A 199 14.99 -2.95 1.17
CA VAL A 199 15.31 -2.09 0.02
C VAL A 199 15.03 -0.65 0.38
N THR A 200 16.01 0.22 0.16
CA THR A 200 15.95 1.65 0.43
C THR A 200 16.11 2.42 -0.87
N LEU A 201 15.07 3.14 -1.29
CA LEU A 201 15.13 4.11 -2.38
C LEU A 201 15.37 5.50 -1.78
N THR A 202 16.37 6.22 -2.26
CA THR A 202 16.57 7.65 -1.96
C THR A 202 16.43 8.47 -3.23
N VAL A 203 15.53 9.45 -3.19
CA VAL A 203 15.22 10.37 -4.28
C VAL A 203 15.70 11.76 -3.91
N SER A 204 16.41 12.44 -4.81
CA SER A 204 16.93 13.79 -4.58
C SER A 204 16.67 14.72 -5.76
N ASP A 205 16.25 15.94 -5.47
CA ASP A 205 16.04 17.06 -6.42
C ASP A 205 17.30 17.94 -6.59
N GLY A 206 18.41 17.60 -5.92
CA GLY A 206 19.65 18.37 -5.86
C GLY A 206 19.76 19.38 -4.71
N VAL A 207 18.68 19.59 -3.94
CA VAL A 207 18.61 20.48 -2.77
C VAL A 207 18.27 19.69 -1.51
N ALA A 208 17.23 18.86 -1.60
CA ALA A 208 16.72 17.98 -0.57
C ALA A 208 16.68 16.52 -1.07
N SER A 209 16.31 15.62 -0.16
CA SER A 209 16.10 14.21 -0.47
C SER A 209 15.05 13.60 0.41
N SER A 210 14.34 12.60 -0.11
CA SER A 210 13.45 11.74 0.66
C SER A 210 13.77 10.26 0.39
N THR A 211 13.30 9.41 1.30
CA THR A 211 13.63 7.98 1.31
C THR A 211 12.37 7.14 1.49
N PHE A 212 12.30 6.03 0.76
CA PHE A 212 11.25 5.02 0.86
C PHE A 212 11.85 3.64 1.16
N TYR A 213 11.15 2.85 1.98
CA TYR A 213 11.59 1.51 2.38
C TYR A 213 10.58 0.43 1.94
N LEU A 214 11.09 -0.67 1.38
CA LEU A 214 10.34 -1.86 0.98
C LEU A 214 11.09 -3.11 1.45
N ASP A 215 10.42 -4.03 2.14
CA ASP A 215 11.03 -5.30 2.52
C ASP A 215 10.80 -6.37 1.45
N VAL A 216 11.85 -7.16 1.17
CA VAL A 216 11.82 -8.31 0.28
C VAL A 216 12.19 -9.57 1.05
N GLU A 217 11.27 -10.53 1.10
CA GLU A 217 11.51 -11.85 1.68
C GLU A 217 12.02 -12.83 0.61
N VAL A 218 13.29 -13.22 0.73
CA VAL A 218 13.97 -14.13 -0.17
C VAL A 218 14.00 -15.54 0.42
N PHE A 219 13.33 -16.47 -0.25
CA PHE A 219 13.28 -17.87 0.11
C PHE A 219 14.50 -18.64 -0.40
N PRO A 220 14.98 -19.65 0.33
CA PRO A 220 16.01 -20.55 -0.20
C PRO A 220 15.51 -21.27 -1.46
N LEU A 221 16.43 -21.87 -2.21
CA LEU A 221 16.06 -22.70 -3.36
C LEU A 221 15.04 -23.78 -2.95
N PRO A 222 13.98 -23.98 -3.75
CA PRO A 222 12.97 -25.01 -3.51
C PRO A 222 13.55 -26.41 -3.33
N GLY A 223 13.02 -27.16 -2.36
CA GLY A 223 13.34 -28.58 -2.19
C GLY A 223 12.52 -29.47 -3.13
N ILE A 224 13.16 -30.45 -3.77
CA ILE A 224 12.46 -31.53 -4.47
C ILE A 224 12.48 -32.78 -3.57
N VAL A 225 11.30 -33.27 -3.18
CA VAL A 225 11.16 -34.48 -2.36
C VAL A 225 10.65 -35.62 -3.23
N ILE A 226 11.47 -36.65 -3.39
CA ILE A 226 11.09 -37.89 -4.08
C ILE A 226 10.28 -38.75 -3.12
N THR A 227 9.06 -39.11 -3.51
CA THR A 227 8.17 -39.97 -2.72
C THR A 227 8.34 -41.43 -3.09
N GLN A 228 8.55 -41.73 -4.37
CA GLN A 228 8.86 -43.08 -4.85
C GLN A 228 9.71 -43.03 -6.13
N PRO A 229 10.55 -44.05 -6.38
CA PRO A 229 10.95 -45.09 -5.43
C PRO A 229 11.86 -44.53 -4.34
N SER A 230 12.05 -45.26 -3.23
CA SER A 230 12.97 -44.81 -2.19
C SER A 230 14.43 -44.90 -2.68
N PRO A 231 15.34 -44.01 -2.22
CA PRO A 231 16.76 -44.14 -2.52
C PRO A 231 17.28 -45.55 -2.25
N TYR A 232 18.04 -46.09 -3.20
CA TYR A 232 18.67 -47.41 -3.18
C TYR A 232 17.73 -48.63 -3.21
N SER A 233 16.41 -48.46 -3.39
CA SER A 233 15.52 -49.63 -3.51
C SER A 233 15.78 -50.43 -4.79
N GLU A 234 15.55 -51.74 -4.72
CA GLU A 234 15.47 -52.60 -5.90
C GLU A 234 14.18 -52.32 -6.68
N VAL A 235 14.30 -52.03 -7.97
CA VAL A 235 13.17 -51.79 -8.89
C VAL A 235 13.32 -52.64 -10.16
N SER A 236 12.20 -52.98 -10.80
CA SER A 236 12.17 -53.69 -12.07
C SER A 236 10.84 -53.47 -12.79
N GLY A 237 10.85 -53.61 -14.12
CA GLY A 237 9.67 -53.39 -14.95
C GLY A 237 9.35 -51.89 -15.13
N GLU A 238 8.05 -51.59 -15.09
CA GLU A 238 7.55 -50.22 -15.18
C GLU A 238 7.55 -49.56 -13.80
N VAL A 239 8.31 -48.47 -13.66
CA VAL A 239 8.51 -47.74 -12.41
C VAL A 239 8.00 -46.30 -12.58
N TYR A 240 7.37 -45.78 -11.53
CA TYR A 240 6.93 -44.39 -11.48
C TYR A 240 7.78 -43.62 -10.49
N ILE A 241 8.56 -42.65 -11.00
CA ILE A 241 9.23 -41.67 -10.17
C ILE A 241 8.21 -40.60 -9.82
N THR A 242 7.86 -40.51 -8.54
CA THR A 242 6.90 -39.54 -8.02
C THR A 242 7.56 -38.65 -7.00
N GLY A 243 7.12 -37.41 -6.92
CA GLY A 243 7.63 -36.48 -5.92
C GLY A 243 6.79 -35.21 -5.82
N ARG A 244 7.24 -34.33 -4.92
CA ARG A 244 6.67 -33.00 -4.71
C ARG A 244 7.77 -31.94 -4.68
N VAL A 245 7.41 -30.71 -5.03
CA VAL A 245 8.29 -29.54 -4.98
C VAL A 245 7.81 -28.65 -3.83
N ASP A 246 8.63 -28.54 -2.79
CA ASP A 246 8.31 -27.82 -1.55
C ASP A 246 8.57 -26.32 -1.76
N VAL A 247 7.50 -25.58 -2.11
CA VAL A 247 7.50 -24.12 -2.34
C VAL A 247 6.30 -23.43 -1.72
N PRO A 248 6.44 -22.18 -1.23
CA PRO A 248 5.30 -21.36 -0.79
C PRO A 248 4.21 -21.26 -1.87
N SER A 249 2.95 -21.10 -1.45
CA SER A 249 1.75 -21.28 -2.30
C SER A 249 1.64 -20.32 -3.49
N ASP A 250 2.27 -19.17 -3.38
CA ASP A 250 2.28 -18.09 -4.37
C ASP A 250 3.32 -18.29 -5.48
N PHE A 251 4.32 -19.13 -5.27
CA PHE A 251 5.29 -19.47 -6.32
C PHE A 251 4.76 -20.52 -7.29
N HIS A 252 5.05 -20.34 -8.57
CA HIS A 252 4.67 -21.26 -9.62
C HIS A 252 5.81 -22.23 -9.96
N VAL A 253 5.48 -23.51 -9.98
CA VAL A 253 6.36 -24.55 -10.52
C VAL A 253 5.98 -24.72 -12.00
N GLU A 254 6.84 -24.22 -12.88
CA GLU A 254 6.59 -24.18 -14.33
C GLU A 254 6.69 -25.58 -14.95
N ARG A 255 7.71 -26.34 -14.56
CA ARG A 255 8.00 -27.68 -15.09
C ARG A 255 8.87 -28.49 -14.15
N VAL A 256 8.79 -29.82 -14.29
CA VAL A 256 9.70 -30.79 -13.67
C VAL A 256 10.25 -31.71 -14.75
N GLU A 257 11.55 -31.97 -14.72
CA GLU A 257 12.23 -32.81 -15.69
C GLU A 257 13.10 -33.86 -15.00
N VAL A 258 13.19 -35.04 -15.62
CA VAL A 258 13.94 -36.20 -15.12
C VAL A 258 15.00 -36.63 -16.15
N SER A 259 16.19 -36.95 -15.66
CA SER A 259 17.32 -37.52 -16.41
C SER A 259 17.80 -38.79 -15.71
N ILE A 260 18.07 -39.84 -16.48
CA ILE A 260 18.56 -41.13 -15.99
C ILE A 260 19.98 -41.32 -16.52
N ASP A 261 20.95 -41.52 -15.62
CA ASP A 261 22.39 -41.69 -15.90
C ASP A 261 22.99 -40.60 -16.80
N GLY A 262 22.50 -39.37 -16.67
CA GLY A 262 22.97 -38.25 -17.49
C GLY A 262 22.40 -38.22 -18.91
N SER A 263 21.32 -38.95 -19.18
CA SER A 263 20.52 -38.80 -20.40
C SER A 263 19.99 -37.37 -20.54
N ALA A 264 19.49 -37.03 -21.74
CA ALA A 264 18.70 -35.81 -21.91
C ALA A 264 17.54 -35.76 -20.92
N TYR A 265 17.24 -34.56 -20.44
CA TYR A 265 16.11 -34.31 -19.56
C TYR A 265 14.79 -34.51 -20.32
N THR A 266 13.84 -35.14 -19.65
CA THR A 266 12.49 -35.40 -20.16
C THR A 266 11.47 -34.91 -19.15
N GLU A 267 10.43 -34.24 -19.64
CA GLU A 267 9.42 -33.63 -18.77
C GLU A 267 8.57 -34.69 -18.06
N ALA A 268 8.33 -34.48 -16.76
CA ALA A 268 7.42 -35.28 -15.97
C ALA A 268 5.96 -34.86 -16.22
N SER A 269 5.01 -35.68 -15.80
CA SER A 269 3.60 -35.32 -15.82
C SER A 269 3.20 -34.62 -14.51
N PRO A 270 2.51 -33.46 -14.57
CA PRO A 270 2.00 -32.80 -13.38
C PRO A 270 0.81 -33.57 -12.79
N SER A 271 0.68 -33.58 -11.48
CA SER A 271 -0.48 -34.16 -10.80
C SER A 271 -1.57 -33.10 -10.63
N ARG A 272 -2.80 -33.42 -11.05
CA ARG A 272 -3.96 -32.49 -11.02
C ARG A 272 -3.68 -31.13 -11.68
N GLY A 273 -2.85 -31.11 -12.73
CA GLY A 273 -2.53 -29.89 -13.49
C GLY A 273 -1.52 -28.95 -12.80
N SER A 274 -0.86 -29.39 -11.73
CA SER A 274 0.21 -28.61 -11.08
C SER A 274 1.47 -29.45 -10.89
N PHE A 275 2.63 -28.85 -11.20
CA PHE A 275 3.93 -29.47 -10.97
C PHE A 275 4.41 -29.44 -9.52
N ARG A 276 3.62 -28.88 -8.58
CA ARG A 276 3.86 -29.05 -7.14
C ARG A 276 3.93 -30.52 -6.72
N SER A 277 3.32 -31.40 -7.50
CA SER A 277 3.52 -32.84 -7.44
C SER A 277 3.61 -33.39 -8.86
N PHE A 278 4.51 -34.35 -9.08
CA PHE A 278 4.80 -34.86 -10.41
C PHE A 278 4.93 -36.38 -10.42
N THR A 279 4.77 -36.95 -11.61
CA THR A 279 4.93 -38.37 -11.90
C THR A 279 5.68 -38.53 -13.21
N TYR A 280 6.73 -39.35 -13.21
CA TYR A 280 7.49 -39.71 -14.40
C TYR A 280 7.50 -41.23 -14.55
N ARG A 281 7.11 -41.72 -15.73
CA ARG A 281 7.09 -43.14 -16.05
C ARG A 281 8.43 -43.57 -16.63
N TRP A 282 9.04 -44.59 -16.05
CA TRP A 282 10.32 -45.14 -16.47
C TRP A 282 10.20 -46.65 -16.70
N ASP A 283 10.48 -47.09 -17.92
CA ASP A 283 10.59 -48.51 -18.26
C ASP A 283 12.01 -49.01 -18.00
N THR A 284 12.22 -49.65 -16.85
CA THR A 284 13.54 -50.17 -16.46
C THR A 284 13.96 -51.39 -17.27
N THR A 285 13.06 -52.04 -18.02
CA THR A 285 13.41 -53.23 -18.83
C THR A 285 14.36 -52.90 -19.98
N GLN A 286 14.47 -51.62 -20.33
CA GLN A 286 15.33 -51.11 -21.40
C GLN A 286 16.74 -50.71 -20.92
N VAL A 287 17.03 -50.86 -19.63
CA VAL A 287 18.35 -50.54 -19.05
C VAL A 287 19.00 -51.77 -18.42
N SER A 288 20.32 -51.71 -18.23
CA SER A 288 21.10 -52.77 -17.59
C SER A 288 20.72 -52.96 -16.12
N ASP A 289 21.02 -54.12 -15.55
CA ASP A 289 20.94 -54.31 -14.10
C ASP A 289 22.08 -53.55 -13.41
N GLY A 290 21.82 -53.00 -12.22
CA GLY A 290 22.81 -52.28 -11.41
C GLY A 290 22.28 -50.98 -10.85
N LEU A 291 23.19 -50.15 -10.34
CA LEU A 291 22.85 -48.88 -9.74
C LEU A 291 22.72 -47.80 -10.81
N HIS A 292 21.55 -47.16 -10.88
CA HIS A 292 21.24 -46.07 -11.79
C HIS A 292 21.08 -44.77 -11.01
N THR A 293 21.53 -43.68 -11.62
CA THR A 293 21.46 -42.33 -11.04
C THR A 293 20.31 -41.56 -11.67
N VAL A 294 19.37 -41.12 -10.85
CA VAL A 294 18.19 -40.35 -11.25
C VAL A 294 18.39 -38.91 -10.81
N ARG A 295 18.44 -37.99 -11.79
CA ARG A 295 18.41 -36.55 -11.55
C ARG A 295 17.04 -36.01 -11.84
N VAL A 296 16.50 -35.24 -10.91
CA VAL A 296 15.23 -34.54 -11.06
C VAL A 296 15.48 -33.06 -10.87
N ARG A 297 15.04 -32.24 -11.82
CA ARG A 297 15.11 -30.77 -11.71
C ARG A 297 13.74 -30.15 -11.86
N ALA A 298 13.50 -29.03 -11.17
CA ALA A 298 12.27 -28.27 -11.25
C ALA A 298 12.58 -26.82 -11.56
N LEU A 299 11.81 -26.21 -12.46
CA LEU A 299 11.87 -24.79 -12.77
C LEU A 299 10.80 -24.07 -11.95
N VAL A 300 11.24 -23.15 -11.08
CA VAL A 300 10.38 -22.37 -10.20
C VAL A 300 10.73 -20.90 -10.38
N GLU A 301 9.78 -20.10 -10.85
CA GLU A 301 10.00 -18.67 -11.19
C GLU A 301 11.26 -18.43 -12.04
N GLY A 302 11.48 -19.24 -13.08
CA GLY A 302 12.68 -19.17 -13.91
C GLY A 302 13.97 -19.72 -13.28
N ILE A 303 13.95 -20.20 -12.03
CA ILE A 303 15.11 -20.77 -11.34
C ILE A 303 15.05 -22.29 -11.26
N TRP A 304 16.15 -22.93 -11.67
CA TRP A 304 16.29 -24.39 -11.57
C TRP A 304 16.77 -24.82 -10.19
N THR A 305 16.03 -25.73 -9.56
CA THR A 305 16.51 -26.56 -8.45
C THR A 305 16.70 -28.00 -8.94
N THR A 306 17.63 -28.76 -8.34
CA THR A 306 17.93 -30.14 -8.73
C THR A 306 18.15 -31.00 -7.51
N THR A 307 17.64 -32.23 -7.55
CA THR A 307 17.98 -33.31 -6.62
C THR A 307 18.46 -34.53 -7.40
N GLU A 308 19.28 -35.35 -6.76
CA GLU A 308 19.76 -36.61 -7.31
C GLU A 308 19.56 -37.72 -6.28
N PHE A 309 19.20 -38.91 -6.75
CA PHE A 309 19.18 -40.12 -5.95
C PHE A 309 19.52 -41.33 -6.81
N GLN A 310 19.85 -42.45 -6.16
CA GLN A 310 20.19 -43.68 -6.86
C GLN A 310 19.13 -44.75 -6.62
N VAL A 311 18.96 -45.65 -7.59
CA VAL A 311 18.01 -46.77 -7.59
C VAL A 311 18.70 -48.00 -8.15
N ASN A 312 18.44 -49.18 -7.58
CA ASN A 312 19.06 -50.41 -8.04
C ASN A 312 18.10 -51.15 -8.98
N VAL A 313 18.42 -51.19 -10.28
CA VAL A 313 17.61 -51.92 -11.27
C VAL A 313 18.02 -53.39 -11.27
N LYS A 314 17.03 -54.28 -11.21
CA LYS A 314 17.24 -55.73 -11.22
C LYS A 314 16.18 -56.42 -12.06
N ASN A 315 16.39 -56.41 -13.37
CA ASN A 315 15.51 -57.06 -14.31
C ASN A 315 15.72 -58.57 -14.30
N VAL A 316 14.61 -59.31 -14.19
CA VAL A 316 14.65 -60.75 -14.37
C VAL A 316 14.89 -61.02 -15.86
N ARG A 317 16.15 -61.22 -16.25
CA ARG A 317 16.47 -61.67 -17.60
C ARG A 317 15.82 -63.04 -17.78
N GLY A 318 14.95 -63.14 -18.79
CA GLY A 318 14.36 -64.41 -19.19
C GLY A 318 15.45 -65.43 -19.54
N GLY A 319 15.85 -66.24 -18.57
CA GLY A 319 16.32 -67.60 -18.82
C GLY A 319 15.11 -68.43 -19.20
N GLY A 320 15.13 -69.04 -20.37
CA GLY A 320 14.02 -69.80 -20.91
C GLY A 320 13.51 -70.91 -19.99
N GLY A 321 12.22 -71.23 -20.15
CA GLY A 321 11.65 -72.51 -19.72
C GLY A 321 11.24 -72.61 -18.25
N GLY A 322 10.51 -71.64 -17.72
CA GLY A 322 9.77 -71.80 -16.46
C GLY A 322 8.28 -71.64 -16.72
N ILE A 323 7.56 -72.76 -16.78
CA ILE A 323 6.10 -72.79 -16.96
C ILE A 323 5.48 -72.10 -15.73
N TYR A 324 4.89 -70.92 -15.92
CA TYR A 324 4.04 -70.30 -14.91
C TYR A 324 2.79 -71.20 -14.75
N LEU A 325 2.73 -71.97 -13.67
CA LEU A 325 1.49 -72.56 -13.21
C LEU A 325 0.70 -71.43 -12.53
N GLU A 326 -0.37 -70.98 -13.20
CA GLU A 326 -1.34 -70.04 -12.63
C GLU A 326 -1.84 -70.49 -11.25
N PRO A 327 -2.26 -69.56 -10.37
CA PRO A 327 -2.79 -69.88 -9.03
C PRO A 327 -4.07 -70.74 -9.03
N ILE A 328 -4.56 -71.17 -10.20
CA ILE A 328 -5.69 -72.08 -10.35
C ILE A 328 -5.45 -73.42 -9.63
N TYR A 329 -4.22 -73.95 -9.60
CA TYR A 329 -3.97 -75.24 -8.94
C TYR A 329 -4.05 -75.19 -7.41
N VAL A 330 -3.70 -74.07 -6.77
CA VAL A 330 -3.82 -73.95 -5.30
C VAL A 330 -5.30 -73.87 -4.90
N VAL A 331 -6.12 -73.15 -5.68
CA VAL A 331 -7.58 -73.11 -5.46
C VAL A 331 -8.22 -74.48 -5.74
N LEU A 332 -7.77 -75.20 -6.77
CA LEU A 332 -8.28 -76.54 -7.08
C LEU A 332 -7.92 -77.57 -6.00
N ILE A 333 -6.69 -77.54 -5.47
CA ILE A 333 -6.25 -78.45 -4.41
C ILE A 333 -6.98 -78.15 -3.10
N VAL A 334 -7.18 -76.87 -2.75
CA VAL A 334 -7.95 -76.48 -1.56
C VAL A 334 -9.43 -76.85 -1.72
N ALA A 335 -10.01 -76.68 -2.90
CA ALA A 335 -11.39 -77.10 -3.18
C ALA A 335 -11.57 -78.63 -3.14
N ILE A 336 -10.60 -79.41 -3.62
CA ILE A 336 -10.61 -80.88 -3.55
C ILE A 336 -10.47 -81.36 -2.10
N LEU A 337 -9.62 -80.72 -1.30
CA LEU A 337 -9.46 -81.05 0.13
C LEU A 337 -10.72 -80.72 0.94
N ILE A 338 -11.41 -79.61 0.62
CA ILE A 338 -12.71 -79.25 1.22
C ILE A 338 -13.80 -80.25 0.79
N MET A 339 -13.85 -80.66 -0.48
CA MET A 339 -14.77 -81.70 -0.97
C MET A 339 -14.57 -83.05 -0.29
N LEU A 340 -13.32 -83.46 -0.05
CA LEU A 340 -13.03 -84.71 0.67
C LEU A 340 -13.39 -84.64 2.16
N ALA A 341 -13.27 -83.46 2.79
CA ALA A 341 -13.72 -83.24 4.17
C ALA A 341 -15.26 -83.29 4.30
N VAL A 342 -16.00 -82.75 3.32
CA VAL A 342 -17.47 -82.77 3.29
C VAL A 342 -18.02 -84.19 3.07
N ILE A 343 -17.36 -85.01 2.24
CA ILE A 343 -17.75 -86.42 2.03
C ILE A 343 -17.54 -87.27 3.30
N GLY A 344 -16.57 -86.92 4.16
CA GLY A 344 -16.35 -87.58 5.46
C GLY A 344 -17.46 -87.33 6.49
N VAL A 345 -18.13 -86.18 6.44
CA VAL A 345 -19.13 -85.77 7.44
C VAL A 345 -20.54 -86.30 7.13
N LEU A 346 -20.83 -86.69 5.88
CA LEU A 346 -22.16 -87.15 5.45
C LEU A 346 -22.54 -88.59 5.87
N ARG A 347 -21.72 -89.28 6.67
CA ARG A 347 -21.98 -90.66 7.15
C ARG A 347 -22.66 -90.80 8.52
N ARG A 348 -23.11 -89.72 9.17
CA ARG A 348 -23.92 -89.84 10.40
C ARG A 348 -25.26 -89.11 10.27
N LYS A 349 -26.27 -89.84 9.80
CA LYS A 349 -27.69 -89.45 9.89
C LYS A 349 -28.20 -89.67 11.32
N ARG A 350 -28.96 -88.72 11.89
CA ARG A 350 -30.39 -88.81 12.30
C ARG A 350 -30.84 -87.59 13.17
N PRO A 351 -32.16 -87.30 13.31
CA PRO A 351 -32.72 -85.97 12.96
C PRO A 351 -33.57 -85.23 14.04
N PHE A 352 -33.97 -83.99 13.68
CA PHE A 352 -35.10 -83.12 14.15
C PHE A 352 -35.03 -82.48 15.57
N PRO A 353 -35.79 -81.39 15.90
CA PRO A 353 -36.57 -80.43 15.08
C PRO A 353 -36.42 -78.92 15.43
N GLU A 354 -37.03 -78.08 14.57
CA GLU A 354 -37.80 -76.85 14.84
C GLU A 354 -37.18 -75.55 15.43
N THR A 355 -37.23 -74.53 14.55
CA THR A 355 -37.63 -73.12 14.76
C THR A 355 -37.14 -72.38 16.01
N PHE A 356 -36.31 -71.35 15.79
CA PHE A 356 -36.36 -70.13 16.61
C PHE A 356 -35.92 -68.92 15.78
N GLU A 357 -36.73 -67.86 15.85
CA GLU A 357 -36.53 -66.55 15.21
C GLU A 357 -35.24 -65.87 15.71
N VAL A 358 -34.53 -65.20 14.80
CA VAL A 358 -33.38 -64.35 15.13
C VAL A 358 -33.83 -62.89 15.16
N PRO A 359 -33.80 -62.20 16.32
CA PRO A 359 -33.96 -60.76 16.37
C PRO A 359 -32.71 -60.07 15.81
N GLY A 360 -32.93 -58.97 15.09
CA GLY A 360 -31.86 -58.15 14.50
C GLY A 360 -30.84 -57.63 15.52
N GLN A 361 -29.62 -57.45 15.04
CA GLN A 361 -28.52 -56.83 15.78
C GLN A 361 -28.91 -55.44 16.33
N PRO A 362 -28.47 -55.10 17.57
CA PRO A 362 -28.64 -53.75 18.11
C PRO A 362 -27.83 -52.73 17.32
N GLN A 363 -28.47 -51.64 16.90
CA GLN A 363 -27.79 -50.40 16.52
C GLN A 363 -27.11 -49.78 17.76
N PRO A 364 -25.95 -49.12 17.63
CA PRO A 364 -25.36 -48.35 18.72
C PRO A 364 -26.29 -47.18 19.11
N PRO A 365 -26.38 -46.81 20.40
CA PRO A 365 -27.31 -45.80 20.86
C PRO A 365 -26.98 -44.43 20.27
N ALA A 366 -28.03 -43.76 19.76
CA ALA A 366 -28.00 -42.36 19.40
C ALA A 366 -27.65 -41.51 20.63
N ALA A 367 -26.80 -40.49 20.43
CA ALA A 367 -26.49 -39.50 21.45
C ALA A 367 -27.77 -38.79 21.94
N PRO A 368 -27.90 -38.48 23.24
CA PRO A 368 -29.07 -37.81 23.77
C PRO A 368 -29.21 -36.39 23.19
N PRO A 369 -30.45 -35.92 22.97
CA PRO A 369 -30.70 -34.57 22.48
C PRO A 369 -30.24 -33.55 23.52
N GLN A 370 -29.47 -32.56 23.08
CA GLN A 370 -29.06 -31.46 23.95
C GLN A 370 -30.30 -30.67 24.43
N PRO A 371 -30.33 -30.22 25.70
CA PRO A 371 -31.39 -29.36 26.19
C PRO A 371 -31.38 -28.03 25.42
N PRO A 372 -32.55 -27.41 25.17
CA PRO A 372 -32.60 -26.12 24.49
C PRO A 372 -31.83 -25.08 25.33
N SER A 373 -30.89 -24.42 24.68
CA SER A 373 -30.11 -23.32 25.27
C SER A 373 -31.08 -22.27 25.83
N PRO A 374 -30.87 -21.76 27.05
CA PRO A 374 -31.70 -20.67 27.57
C PRO A 374 -31.56 -19.48 26.61
N GLY A 375 -32.70 -19.00 26.11
CA GLY A 375 -32.76 -17.84 25.23
C GLY A 375 -31.99 -16.69 25.87
N ALA A 376 -30.93 -16.26 25.18
CA ALA A 376 -30.33 -14.96 25.43
C ALA A 376 -31.44 -13.91 25.32
N PRO A 377 -31.47 -12.90 26.20
CA PRO A 377 -32.48 -11.86 26.11
C PRO A 377 -32.41 -11.24 24.72
N HIS A 378 -33.56 -11.06 24.08
CA HIS A 378 -33.69 -10.20 22.92
C HIS A 378 -33.25 -8.78 23.31
N THR A 379 -31.96 -8.50 23.22
CA THR A 379 -31.49 -7.16 22.94
C THR A 379 -31.86 -6.92 21.49
N THR A 380 -32.83 -6.04 21.27
CA THR A 380 -33.09 -5.44 19.98
C THR A 380 -31.78 -4.78 19.52
N GLU A 381 -30.92 -5.52 18.83
CA GLU A 381 -29.70 -4.98 18.24
C GLU A 381 -30.14 -3.99 17.16
N MET A 382 -29.96 -2.71 17.49
CA MET A 382 -30.03 -1.61 16.55
C MET A 382 -29.12 -1.95 15.37
N LYS A 383 -29.72 -2.18 14.20
CA LYS A 383 -29.00 -2.24 12.93
C LYS A 383 -28.55 -0.82 12.59
N GLU A 384 -27.41 -0.41 13.13
CA GLU A 384 -26.75 0.84 12.72
C GLU A 384 -26.00 0.60 11.40
N ARG A 385 -26.24 1.49 10.44
CA ARG A 385 -25.37 1.63 9.28
C ARG A 385 -24.06 2.27 9.75
N VAL A 386 -22.94 1.64 9.43
CA VAL A 386 -21.62 2.18 9.76
C VAL A 386 -20.91 2.54 8.47
N ASN A 387 -20.44 3.79 8.39
CA ASN A 387 -19.54 4.28 7.36
C ASN A 387 -18.18 4.51 8.00
N LEU A 388 -17.19 3.68 7.65
CA LEU A 388 -15.85 3.72 8.24
C LEU A 388 -14.81 3.86 7.13
N ARG A 389 -13.82 4.74 7.32
CA ARG A 389 -12.59 4.74 6.54
C ARG A 389 -11.58 3.81 7.21
N VAL A 390 -11.17 2.76 6.52
CA VAL A 390 -10.35 1.66 7.06
C VAL A 390 -8.98 1.66 6.38
N HIS A 391 -7.91 1.75 7.17
CA HIS A 391 -6.54 1.56 6.69
C HIS A 391 -6.19 0.08 6.65
N CYS A 392 -5.77 -0.44 5.50
CA CYS A 392 -5.31 -1.82 5.41
C CYS A 392 -3.79 -1.92 5.67
N PRO A 393 -3.33 -2.59 6.74
CA PRO A 393 -1.90 -2.67 7.05
C PRO A 393 -1.10 -3.49 6.03
N ARG A 394 -1.77 -4.39 5.30
CA ARG A 394 -1.13 -5.25 4.29
C ARG A 394 -0.77 -4.48 3.01
N CYS A 395 -1.57 -3.50 2.61
CA CYS A 395 -1.33 -2.74 1.37
C CYS A 395 -1.25 -1.23 1.56
N ARG A 396 -1.31 -0.77 2.81
CA ARG A 396 -1.25 0.64 3.24
C ARG A 396 -2.21 1.58 2.50
N LYS A 397 -3.33 1.03 2.02
CA LYS A 397 -4.37 1.77 1.31
C LYS A 397 -5.60 1.90 2.19
N TYR A 398 -6.22 3.06 2.11
CA TYR A 398 -7.52 3.32 2.69
C TYR A 398 -8.64 2.77 1.80
N PHE A 399 -9.72 2.35 2.43
CA PHE A 399 -10.98 2.08 1.75
C PHE A 399 -12.15 2.46 2.65
N ASP A 400 -13.23 2.94 2.03
CA ASP A 400 -14.46 3.23 2.74
C ASP A 400 -15.28 1.94 2.83
N TYR A 401 -15.70 1.59 4.05
CA TYR A 401 -16.56 0.46 4.34
C TYR A 401 -17.95 0.98 4.70
N GLU A 402 -18.94 0.61 3.88
CA GLU A 402 -20.35 0.80 4.16
C GLU A 402 -20.98 -0.57 4.43
N GLY A 403 -21.53 -0.77 5.64
CA GLY A 403 -22.11 -2.06 6.02
C GLY A 403 -23.18 -1.98 7.09
N GLU A 404 -24.04 -3.00 7.10
CA GLU A 404 -25.05 -3.26 8.13
C GLU A 404 -24.79 -4.64 8.73
N GLY A 405 -24.55 -4.72 10.04
CA GLY A 405 -24.34 -6.01 10.71
C GLY A 405 -24.02 -5.89 12.20
N PRO A 406 -24.26 -6.95 12.99
CA PRO A 406 -23.85 -6.98 14.39
C PRO A 406 -22.33 -7.03 14.49
N TYR A 407 -21.78 -6.34 15.47
CA TYR A 407 -20.36 -6.46 15.79
C TYR A 407 -20.08 -7.87 16.33
N PRO A 408 -18.91 -8.45 16.02
CA PRO A 408 -17.84 -7.86 15.23
C PRO A 408 -18.06 -7.95 13.71
N ILE A 409 -17.75 -6.88 12.99
CA ILE A 409 -17.94 -6.78 11.53
C ILE A 409 -16.72 -7.36 10.83
N ARG A 410 -16.94 -8.39 10.00
CA ARG A 410 -15.87 -8.96 9.17
C ARG A 410 -15.70 -8.12 7.91
N VAL A 411 -14.49 -7.62 7.68
CA VAL A 411 -14.14 -6.81 6.52
C VAL A 411 -13.08 -7.48 5.67
N ARG A 412 -13.10 -7.19 4.37
CA ARG A 412 -12.08 -7.62 3.42
C ARG A 412 -11.57 -6.38 2.69
N CYS A 413 -10.26 -6.18 2.71
CA CYS A 413 -9.65 -5.10 1.97
C CYS A 413 -9.90 -5.29 0.45
N PRO A 414 -10.49 -4.31 -0.25
CA PRO A 414 -10.71 -4.41 -1.70
C PRO A 414 -9.39 -4.40 -2.48
N HIS A 415 -8.34 -3.79 -1.94
CA HIS A 415 -7.05 -3.66 -2.62
C HIS A 415 -6.17 -4.93 -2.59
N CYS A 416 -6.09 -5.63 -1.46
CA CYS A 416 -5.18 -6.78 -1.30
C CYS A 416 -5.84 -8.08 -0.78
N GLY A 417 -7.16 -8.06 -0.54
CA GLY A 417 -7.91 -9.23 -0.08
C GLY A 417 -7.66 -9.64 1.38
N ALA A 418 -6.85 -8.87 2.13
CA ALA A 418 -6.65 -9.09 3.57
C ALA A 418 -8.00 -9.11 4.31
N ARG A 419 -8.16 -10.04 5.24
CA ARG A 419 -9.37 -10.18 6.06
C ARG A 419 -9.09 -9.56 7.42
N GLY A 420 -10.05 -8.79 7.93
CA GLY A 420 -9.99 -8.16 9.24
C GLY A 420 -11.33 -8.27 9.97
N ILE A 421 -11.31 -7.96 11.25
CA ILE A 421 -12.48 -7.95 12.13
C ILE A 421 -12.52 -6.59 12.81
N ILE A 422 -13.67 -5.92 12.78
CA ILE A 422 -13.93 -4.65 13.48
C ILE A 422 -14.78 -4.98 14.70
N GLU A 423 -14.25 -4.73 15.90
CA GLU A 423 -14.96 -4.96 17.16
C GLU A 423 -15.64 -3.68 17.68
N ARG A 424 -16.66 -3.85 18.55
CA ARG A 424 -17.34 -2.74 19.22
C ARG A 424 -16.67 -2.50 20.57
N GLU A 425 -15.89 -1.43 20.72
CA GLU A 425 -15.54 -0.97 22.06
C GLU A 425 -16.69 -0.14 22.66
N GLY A 426 -16.96 -0.39 23.94
CA GLY A 426 -18.04 0.24 24.68
C GLY A 426 -17.72 1.68 25.05
N GLU A 427 -18.35 2.61 24.34
CA GLU A 427 -18.97 3.87 24.78
C GLU A 427 -19.49 4.54 23.50
N GLU A 428 -20.66 5.20 23.60
CA GLU A 428 -21.45 5.77 22.50
C GLU A 428 -20.64 6.19 21.26
N LEU A 429 -20.95 5.57 20.11
CA LEU A 429 -20.58 6.05 18.77
C LEU A 429 -21.35 7.34 18.45
N GLU A 430 -21.19 8.38 19.26
CA GLU A 430 -21.40 9.75 18.77
C GLU A 430 -20.16 10.14 17.97
N GLU A 431 -20.32 10.24 16.64
CA GLU A 431 -19.57 11.09 15.70
C GLU A 431 -18.13 11.49 16.11
N LYS A 432 -17.24 10.52 16.32
CA LYS A 432 -15.82 10.82 16.61
C LYS A 432 -14.93 10.03 15.66
N ALA A 433 -14.39 10.73 14.67
CA ALA A 433 -13.37 10.27 13.75
C ALA A 433 -12.02 10.08 14.46
N GLY A 434 -11.23 9.13 13.96
CA GLY A 434 -9.98 8.66 14.53
C GLY A 434 -9.50 7.44 13.75
N VAL A 435 -8.23 7.06 13.95
CA VAL A 435 -7.55 6.10 13.09
C VAL A 435 -7.39 4.76 13.82
N LEU A 436 -7.74 3.67 13.15
CA LEU A 436 -7.52 2.30 13.64
C LEU A 436 -6.07 1.89 13.36
N VAL A 437 -5.34 1.49 14.40
CA VAL A 437 -3.93 1.10 14.32
C VAL A 437 -3.76 -0.31 14.87
N VAL A 438 -2.91 -1.11 14.22
CA VAL A 438 -2.53 -2.46 14.69
C VAL A 438 -1.33 -2.33 15.61
N CYS A 439 -1.41 -2.92 16.81
CA CYS A 439 -0.25 -3.00 17.69
C CYS A 439 0.79 -4.00 17.13
N PRO A 440 2.04 -3.60 16.87
CA PRO A 440 3.06 -4.53 16.37
C PRO A 440 3.49 -5.59 17.39
N ALA A 441 3.17 -5.40 18.68
CA ALA A 441 3.55 -6.33 19.75
C ALA A 441 2.53 -7.45 19.99
N CYS A 442 1.23 -7.18 19.77
CA CYS A 442 0.16 -8.17 20.02
C CYS A 442 -0.79 -8.37 18.85
N GLU A 443 -0.56 -7.69 17.72
CA GLU A 443 -1.36 -7.77 16.49
C GLU A 443 -2.83 -7.36 16.64
N GLU A 444 -3.22 -6.85 17.80
CA GLU A 444 -4.57 -6.36 18.06
C GLU A 444 -4.77 -4.93 17.54
N LEU A 445 -5.96 -4.68 16.99
CA LEU A 445 -6.39 -3.36 16.53
C LEU A 445 -6.87 -2.52 17.71
N PHE A 446 -6.47 -1.25 17.75
CA PHE A 446 -6.99 -0.30 18.72
C PHE A 446 -7.12 1.10 18.13
N TYR A 447 -7.97 1.91 18.75
CA TYR A 447 -8.37 3.20 18.23
C TYR A 447 -7.48 4.34 18.72
N VAL A 448 -7.10 5.24 17.81
CA VAL A 448 -6.26 6.40 18.11
C VAL A 448 -7.04 7.68 17.86
N LYS A 449 -7.18 8.50 18.92
CA LYS A 449 -7.96 9.74 18.90
C LYS A 449 -7.13 11.01 19.05
N GLU A 450 -5.86 10.88 19.47
CA GLU A 450 -5.04 12.02 19.88
C GLU A 450 -3.72 12.02 19.11
N GLN A 451 -3.32 13.18 18.58
CA GLN A 451 -1.99 13.43 18.02
C GLN A 451 -0.95 13.44 19.15
N LYS A 452 -0.56 12.25 19.61
CA LYS A 452 0.55 12.06 20.55
C LYS A 452 1.67 11.31 19.85
N PRO A 453 2.93 11.74 19.99
CA PRO A 453 4.07 11.09 19.34
C PRO A 453 4.33 9.67 19.86
N PHE A 454 3.78 9.32 21.02
CA PHE A 454 3.89 8.00 21.64
C PHE A 454 2.55 7.54 22.19
N MET A 455 2.27 6.26 22.01
CA MET A 455 1.04 5.61 22.48
C MET A 455 1.36 4.34 23.27
N THR A 456 0.42 3.93 24.12
CA THR A 456 0.48 2.64 24.82
C THR A 456 -0.69 1.79 24.34
N CYS A 457 -0.43 0.57 23.90
CA CYS A 457 -1.46 -0.35 23.46
C CYS A 457 -2.37 -0.72 24.66
N PRO A 458 -3.70 -0.59 24.54
CA PRO A 458 -4.63 -0.93 25.61
C PRO A 458 -4.73 -2.45 25.86
N HIS A 459 -4.39 -3.27 24.86
CA HIS A 459 -4.46 -4.74 24.96
C HIS A 459 -3.23 -5.36 25.64
N CYS A 460 -2.02 -4.93 25.27
CA CYS A 460 -0.78 -5.55 25.76
C CYS A 460 0.12 -4.62 26.58
N GLY A 461 -0.20 -3.32 26.68
CA GLY A 461 0.60 -2.34 27.41
C GLY A 461 1.91 -1.93 26.72
N ALA A 462 2.17 -2.40 25.50
CA ALA A 462 3.36 -2.02 24.74
C ALA A 462 3.32 -0.53 24.38
N ARG A 463 4.44 0.17 24.60
CA ARG A 463 4.58 1.60 24.29
C ARG A 463 5.42 1.79 23.03
N GLY A 464 4.91 2.54 22.06
CA GLY A 464 5.55 2.72 20.76
C GLY A 464 5.33 4.12 20.20
N LYS A 465 6.16 4.51 19.22
CA LYS A 465 5.90 5.72 18.42
C LYS A 465 4.68 5.49 17.53
N VAL A 466 3.85 6.52 17.42
CA VAL A 466 2.76 6.52 16.43
C VAL A 466 3.39 6.74 15.05
N PRO A 467 3.07 5.91 14.04
CA PRO A 467 3.53 6.11 12.67
C PRO A 467 3.17 7.51 12.13
N LEU A 468 4.05 8.11 11.32
CA LEU A 468 3.87 9.48 10.81
C LEU A 468 2.62 9.62 9.94
N ASP A 469 2.34 8.63 9.10
CA ASP A 469 1.13 8.52 8.28
C ASP A 469 -0.16 8.53 9.12
N VAL A 470 -0.14 7.95 10.32
CA VAL A 470 -1.27 8.00 11.26
C VAL A 470 -1.41 9.40 11.88
N LEU A 471 -0.30 10.09 12.15
CA LEU A 471 -0.32 11.46 12.71
C LEU A 471 -0.82 12.48 11.68
N GLU A 472 -0.37 12.37 10.43
CA GLU A 472 -0.83 13.19 9.30
C GLU A 472 -2.32 12.99 9.01
N GLU A 473 -2.83 11.75 9.09
CA GLU A 473 -4.27 11.51 8.91
C GLU A 473 -5.11 12.00 10.08
N LEU A 474 -4.60 11.91 11.31
CA LEU A 474 -5.25 12.55 12.46
C LEU A 474 -5.28 14.09 12.31
N GLU A 475 -4.28 14.67 11.62
CA GLU A 475 -4.24 16.10 11.29
C GLU A 475 -5.31 16.47 10.26
N LYS A 476 -5.39 15.74 9.15
CA LYS A 476 -6.44 15.94 8.14
C LYS A 476 -7.84 15.77 8.71
N ILE A 477 -8.06 14.75 9.56
CA ILE A 477 -9.35 14.54 10.24
C ILE A 477 -9.68 15.73 11.16
N LYS A 478 -8.67 16.32 11.80
CA LYS A 478 -8.83 17.50 12.65
C LYS A 478 -9.17 18.73 11.81
N GLU A 479 -8.46 18.96 10.71
CA GLU A 479 -8.70 20.06 9.77
C GLU A 479 -10.10 19.96 9.12
N GLU A 480 -10.48 18.80 8.57
CA GLU A 480 -11.80 18.57 7.97
C GLU A 480 -12.96 18.79 8.96
N ARG A 481 -12.72 18.58 10.25
CA ARG A 481 -13.69 18.82 11.32
C ARG A 481 -13.72 20.28 11.74
N GLU A 482 -12.56 20.92 11.84
CA GLU A 482 -12.48 22.36 12.11
C GLU A 482 -13.13 23.17 10.99
N ASP A 483 -13.28 22.62 9.79
CA ASP A 483 -13.97 23.24 8.65
C ASP A 483 -15.50 23.00 8.60
N LYS A 484 -16.11 22.36 9.60
CA LYS A 484 -17.56 22.11 9.66
C LYS A 484 -18.21 22.63 10.94
N MET A 485 -19.44 23.11 10.83
CA MET A 485 -20.30 23.44 11.97
C MET A 485 -21.49 22.48 12.06
N THR A 486 -21.79 22.03 13.28
CA THR A 486 -22.95 21.18 13.56
C THR A 486 -24.16 22.02 13.94
N LEU A 487 -25.28 21.81 13.26
CA LEU A 487 -26.55 22.49 13.52
C LEU A 487 -27.60 21.48 13.93
N ARG A 488 -28.52 21.87 14.80
CA ARG A 488 -29.66 21.03 15.18
C ARG A 488 -30.92 21.52 14.47
N CYS A 489 -31.57 20.65 13.70
CA CYS A 489 -32.80 20.99 13.02
C CYS A 489 -33.92 21.29 14.03
N PRO A 490 -34.55 22.48 14.01
CA PRO A 490 -35.64 22.80 14.94
C PRO A 490 -36.89 21.93 14.75
N ARG A 491 -37.04 21.32 13.56
CA ARG A 491 -38.24 20.54 13.20
C ARG A 491 -38.15 19.08 13.63
N CYS A 492 -37.04 18.41 13.35
CA CYS A 492 -36.87 16.99 13.65
C CYS A 492 -35.90 16.71 14.78
N GLY A 493 -35.21 17.72 15.31
CA GLY A 493 -34.25 17.57 16.41
C GLY A 493 -32.93 16.93 16.01
N GLU A 494 -32.82 16.40 14.80
CA GLU A 494 -31.59 15.78 14.25
C GLU A 494 -30.49 16.81 13.99
N LYS A 495 -29.25 16.40 14.27
CA LYS A 495 -28.06 17.19 13.97
C LYS A 495 -27.67 16.98 12.49
N PHE A 496 -27.10 18.00 11.86
CA PHE A 496 -26.49 17.90 10.54
C PHE A 496 -25.36 18.92 10.39
N GLU A 497 -24.40 18.63 9.51
CA GLU A 497 -23.20 19.44 9.32
C GLU A 497 -23.33 20.38 8.11
N LEU A 498 -22.74 21.57 8.22
CA LEU A 498 -22.51 22.50 7.11
C LEU A 498 -21.05 22.98 7.16
N PRO A 499 -20.49 23.46 6.04
CA PRO A 499 -19.18 24.12 6.05
C PRO A 499 -19.17 25.28 7.05
N ARG A 500 -18.08 25.43 7.80
CA ARG A 500 -17.89 26.53 8.75
C ARG A 500 -17.86 27.84 7.96
N GLY A 501 -18.62 28.84 8.41
CA GLY A 501 -18.83 30.09 7.66
C GLY A 501 -19.95 30.07 6.62
N HIS A 502 -20.68 28.95 6.45
CA HIS A 502 -21.84 28.90 5.55
C HIS A 502 -22.92 29.93 5.96
N ARG A 503 -23.23 30.87 5.06
CA ARG A 503 -24.34 31.84 5.18
C ARG A 503 -25.26 31.67 3.99
N GLY A 504 -26.50 31.28 4.23
CA GLY A 504 -27.39 30.96 3.13
C GLY A 504 -28.61 30.12 3.49
N ALA A 505 -29.45 29.91 2.48
CA ALA A 505 -30.57 29.00 2.57
C ALA A 505 -30.05 27.55 2.69
N THR A 506 -30.50 26.86 3.73
CA THR A 506 -30.15 25.46 3.99
C THR A 506 -31.40 24.59 4.04
N VAL A 507 -31.22 23.29 3.81
CA VAL A 507 -32.29 22.29 3.89
C VAL A 507 -31.81 21.16 4.78
N CYS A 508 -32.57 20.87 5.83
CA CYS A 508 -32.29 19.72 6.69
C CYS A 508 -32.39 18.42 5.87
N PRO A 509 -31.33 17.59 5.82
CA PRO A 509 -31.32 16.38 5.01
C PRO A 509 -32.27 15.29 5.56
N HIS A 510 -32.58 15.33 6.86
CA HIS A 510 -33.41 14.31 7.51
C HIS A 510 -34.91 14.53 7.32
N CYS A 511 -35.38 15.78 7.29
CA CYS A 511 -36.82 16.08 7.24
C CYS A 511 -37.24 17.08 6.14
N GLY A 512 -36.28 17.54 5.33
CA GLY A 512 -36.52 18.48 4.24
C GLY A 512 -36.93 19.89 4.69
N ALA A 513 -36.80 20.21 5.99
CA ALA A 513 -37.10 21.54 6.50
C ALA A 513 -36.13 22.56 5.92
N ARG A 514 -36.67 23.64 5.33
CA ARG A 514 -35.87 24.74 4.80
C ARG A 514 -35.69 25.80 5.89
N GLY A 515 -34.48 26.33 6.01
CA GLY A 515 -34.12 27.40 6.93
C GLY A 515 -33.04 28.28 6.32
N TYR A 516 -32.63 29.31 7.06
CA TYR A 516 -31.50 30.15 6.70
C TYR A 516 -30.54 30.15 7.89
N ILE A 517 -29.25 29.96 7.62
CA ILE A 517 -28.18 30.02 8.63
C ILE A 517 -27.54 31.40 8.62
#